data_AF-A0A7J0GUZ9-F1
#
_entry.id   AF-A0A7J0GUZ9-F1
#
_cell.length_a   1.000
_cell.length_b   1.000
_cell.length_c   1.000
_cell.angle_alpha   90.00
_cell.angle_beta   90.00
_cell.angle_gamma   90.00
#
_symmetry.space_group_name_H-M   'P 1'
#
loop_
_entity.id
_entity.type
_entity.pdbx_description
1 polymer ?
#
loop_
_entity_poly.entity_id
_entity_poly.type
_entity_poly.pdbx_seq_one_letter_code
_entity_poly.pdbx_strand_id
1 'polypeptide(L)' 'MACESEKWVLMVTAQTPTNIAVIKYWGKRDESLILPINDSISVTLDPEHLCTTTTVAVSPRFDQDRMWLNGKVMLRKA' A
#
# COMPACT_ATOMS: atom_id res chain seq x y z
N MET A 1 -6.01 6.45 38.06
CA MET A 1 -5.99 7.60 37.14
C MET A 1 -5.78 7.05 35.74
N ALA A 2 -6.85 6.92 34.94
CA ALA A 2 -6.71 6.51 33.55
C ALA A 2 -6.10 7.68 32.78
N CYS A 3 -4.91 7.49 32.22
CA CYS A 3 -4.29 8.43 31.31
C CYS A 3 -5.24 8.60 30.12
N GLU A 4 -5.74 9.81 29.89
CA GLU A 4 -6.57 10.11 28.73
C GLU A 4 -5.72 9.84 27.47
N SER A 5 -6.00 8.76 26.75
CA SER A 5 -5.26 8.42 25.52
C SER A 5 -5.28 9.64 24.59
N GLU A 6 -4.12 10.14 24.18
CA GLU A 6 -4.03 11.32 23.32
C GLU A 6 -4.91 11.17 22.07
N LYS A 7 -5.74 12.17 21.80
CA LYS A 7 -6.81 12.12 20.78
C LYS A 7 -6.38 12.76 19.46
N TRP A 8 -5.22 12.39 18.93
CA TRP A 8 -4.77 12.88 17.63
C TRP A 8 -4.86 11.77 16.57
N VAL A 9 -5.03 12.19 15.32
CA VAL A 9 -4.96 11.32 14.14
C VAL A 9 -4.07 12.03 13.13
N LEU A 10 -2.98 11.40 12.75
CA LEU A 10 -2.11 11.88 11.68
C LEU A 10 -2.42 11.06 10.42
N MET A 11 -2.63 11.75 9.30
CA MET A 11 -2.97 11.12 8.03
C MET A 11 -2.15 11.69 6.89
N VAL A 12 -1.77 10.82 5.96
CA VAL A 12 -1.12 11.19 4.70
C VAL A 12 -1.83 10.47 3.57
N THR A 13 -2.13 11.22 2.51
CA THR A 13 -2.71 10.68 1.27
C THR A 13 -1.71 10.81 0.15
N ALA A 14 -1.51 9.73 -0.60
CA ALA A 14 -0.67 9.71 -1.78
C ALA A 14 -1.41 9.07 -2.96
N GLN A 15 -1.10 9.54 -4.17
CA GLN A 15 -1.58 8.98 -5.43
C GLN A 15 -0.39 8.36 -6.16
N THR A 16 -0.55 7.11 -6.64
CA THR A 16 0.52 6.36 -7.32
C THR A 16 0.03 5.88 -8.69
N PRO A 17 0.81 6.09 -9.77
CA PRO A 17 0.46 5.60 -11.11
C PRO A 17 0.70 4.09 -11.24
N THR A 18 0.02 3.45 -12.20
CA THR A 18 0.36 2.08 -12.62
C THR A 18 1.51 2.07 -13.64
N ASN A 19 2.11 0.91 -13.86
CA ASN A 19 3.14 0.72 -14.89
C ASN A 19 2.84 -0.50 -15.78
N ILE A 20 3.37 -0.51 -17.00
CA ILE A 20 3.28 -1.62 -17.95
C ILE A 20 4.69 -2.06 -18.35
N ALA A 21 5.03 -3.32 -18.10
CA ALA A 21 6.33 -3.89 -18.41
C ALA A 21 6.54 -4.05 -19.93
N VAL A 22 7.63 -3.48 -20.46
CA VAL A 22 8.11 -3.72 -21.83
C VAL A 22 9.13 -4.86 -21.88
N ILE A 23 9.94 -5.02 -20.83
CA ILE A 23 10.72 -6.23 -20.53
C ILE A 23 10.11 -6.88 -19.29
N LYS A 24 9.73 -8.16 -19.38
CA LYS A 24 8.83 -8.79 -18.42
C LYS A 24 9.56 -9.27 -17.16
N TYR A 25 8.97 -8.98 -16.01
CA TYR A 25 9.25 -9.69 -14.76
C TYR A 25 8.44 -11.00 -14.76
N TRP A 26 9.11 -12.15 -14.91
CA TRP A 26 8.44 -13.45 -14.90
C TRP A 26 9.35 -14.57 -14.38
N GLY A 27 9.06 -15.04 -13.17
CA GLY A 27 9.85 -16.05 -12.47
C GLY A 27 10.61 -15.45 -11.28
N LYS A 28 10.60 -16.18 -10.16
CA LYS A 28 11.27 -15.81 -8.92
C LYS A 28 12.37 -16.82 -8.63
N ARG A 29 13.57 -16.33 -8.29
CA ARG A 29 14.63 -17.19 -7.72
C ARG A 29 14.47 -17.38 -6.22
N ASP A 30 13.81 -16.41 -5.55
CA ASP A 30 13.46 -16.47 -4.14
C ASP A 30 12.03 -15.94 -3.97
N GLU A 31 11.12 -16.79 -3.48
CA GLU A 31 9.71 -16.42 -3.29
C GLU A 31 9.46 -15.60 -2.03
N SER A 32 10.29 -15.76 -1.00
CA SER A 32 10.13 -15.11 0.29
C SER A 32 10.53 -13.64 0.23
N LEU A 33 11.65 -13.36 -0.44
CA LEU A 33 12.16 -12.01 -0.68
C LEU A 33 11.65 -11.41 -1.99
N ILE A 34 10.96 -12.21 -2.82
CA ILE A 34 10.44 -11.79 -4.13
C ILE A 34 11.58 -11.33 -5.08
N LEU A 35 12.65 -12.12 -5.16
CA LEU A 35 13.80 -11.81 -6.02
C LEU A 35 13.60 -12.35 -7.46
N PRO A 36 13.75 -11.51 -8.50
CA PRO A 36 13.61 -11.95 -9.89
C PRO A 36 14.72 -12.87 -10.36
N ILE A 37 14.43 -13.68 -11.38
CA ILE A 37 15.46 -14.35 -12.18
C ILE A 37 16.09 -13.43 -13.24
N ASN A 38 15.41 -12.35 -13.63
CA ASN A 38 15.86 -11.41 -14.66
C ASN A 38 15.41 -9.97 -14.37
N ASP A 39 16.13 -9.00 -14.90
CA ASP A 39 15.72 -7.60 -14.85
C ASP A 39 14.44 -7.36 -15.67
N SER A 40 13.69 -6.32 -15.30
CA SER A 40 12.49 -5.88 -16.00
C SER A 40 12.52 -4.37 -16.22
N ILE A 41 11.88 -3.91 -17.28
CA ILE A 41 11.75 -2.48 -17.62
C ILE A 41 10.28 -2.21 -17.90
N SER A 42 9.74 -1.14 -17.33
CA SER A 42 8.33 -0.75 -17.47
C SER A 42 8.18 0.73 -17.77
N VAL A 43 7.09 1.08 -18.43
CA VAL A 43 6.67 2.47 -18.63
C VAL A 43 5.62 2.82 -17.57
N THR A 44 5.80 3.94 -16.88
CA THR A 44 4.82 4.51 -15.96
C THR A 44 3.72 5.21 -16.75
N LEU A 45 2.45 4.91 -16.44
CA LEU A 45 1.31 5.54 -17.09
C LEU A 45 0.93 6.85 -16.42
N ASP A 46 0.25 7.73 -17.17
CA ASP A 46 -0.32 8.95 -16.63
C ASP A 46 -1.38 8.62 -15.55
N PRO A 47 -1.29 9.21 -14.34
CA PRO A 47 -2.23 8.94 -13.26
C PRO A 47 -3.64 9.51 -13.48
N GLU A 48 -3.89 10.34 -14.49
CA GLU A 48 -5.21 10.94 -14.76
C GLU A 48 -6.31 9.88 -14.94
N HIS A 49 -5.98 8.74 -15.55
CA HIS A 49 -6.93 7.66 -15.82
C HIS A 49 -6.71 6.40 -15.00
N LEU A 50 -5.45 6.05 -14.71
CA LEU A 50 -5.09 4.79 -14.06
C LEU A 50 -4.10 5.00 -12.91
N CYS A 51 -4.64 5.12 -11.71
CA CYS A 51 -3.87 5.29 -10.49
C CYS A 51 -4.56 4.62 -9.29
N THR A 52 -3.84 4.56 -8.17
CA THR A 52 -4.42 4.24 -6.87
C THR A 52 -4.17 5.42 -5.93
N THR A 53 -5.22 5.85 -5.23
CA THR A 53 -5.13 6.83 -4.14
C THR A 53 -5.26 6.09 -2.82
N THR A 54 -4.26 6.23 -1.95
CA THR A 54 -4.22 5.56 -0.65
C THR A 54 -4.02 6.60 0.45
N THR A 55 -4.82 6.49 1.51
CA THR A 55 -4.64 7.25 2.75
C THR A 55 -4.18 6.32 3.84
N VAL A 56 -3.11 6.70 4.54
CA VAL A 56 -2.63 6.01 5.75
C VAL A 56 -2.91 6.91 6.94
N ALA A 57 -3.40 6.33 8.03
CA ALA A 57 -3.72 7.03 9.26
C ALA A 57 -3.10 6.32 10.46
N VAL A 58 -2.55 7.09 11.40
CA VAL A 58 -2.03 6.58 12.68
C VAL A 58 -2.60 7.40 13.84
N SER A 59 -2.95 6.72 14.93
CA SER A 59 -3.51 7.31 16.14
C SER A 59 -3.26 6.38 17.34
N PRO A 60 -3.02 6.92 18.55
CA PRO A 60 -2.98 6.14 19.79
C PRO A 60 -4.29 5.40 20.10
N ARG A 61 -5.39 5.74 19.41
CA ARG A 61 -6.71 5.11 19.59
C ARG A 61 -6.98 3.93 18.65
N PHE A 62 -6.06 3.62 17.75
CA PHE A 62 -6.23 2.47 16.86
C PHE A 62 -5.67 1.24 17.54
N ASP A 63 -6.56 0.36 18.00
CA ASP A 63 -6.19 -0.86 18.73
C ASP A 63 -5.63 -1.96 17.83
N GLN A 64 -5.75 -1.80 16.51
CA GLN A 64 -5.37 -2.81 15.52
C GLN A 64 -5.21 -2.21 14.12
N ASP A 65 -4.40 -2.89 13.31
CA ASP A 65 -4.27 -2.58 11.89
C ASP A 65 -5.54 -2.97 11.13
N ARG A 66 -6.00 -2.04 10.28
CA ARG A 66 -7.17 -2.22 9.44
C ARG A 66 -6.89 -1.67 8.05
N MET A 67 -7.33 -2.40 7.03
CA MET A 67 -7.21 -1.97 5.63
C MET A 67 -8.57 -2.06 4.94
N TRP A 68 -8.89 -1.01 4.19
CA TRP A 68 -10.04 -0.97 3.29
C TRP A 68 -9.56 -0.85 1.85
N LEU A 69 -10.18 -1.62 0.96
CA LEU A 69 -9.96 -1.51 -0.48
C LEU A 69 -11.31 -1.35 -1.16
N ASN A 70 -11.48 -0.27 -1.93
CA ASN A 70 -12.74 0.06 -2.60
C ASN A 70 -13.96 0.01 -1.65
N GLY A 71 -13.80 0.56 -0.45
CA GLY A 71 -14.83 0.62 0.60
C GLY A 71 -15.05 -0.67 1.39
N LYS A 72 -14.42 -1.79 1.01
CA LYS A 72 -14.56 -3.09 1.67
C LYS A 72 -13.40 -3.35 2.62
N VAL A 73 -13.69 -3.81 3.84
CA VAL A 73 -12.65 -4.23 4.81
C VAL A 73 -11.95 -5.47 4.28
N MET A 74 -10.63 -5.41 4.11
CA MET A 74 -9.81 -6.53 3.62
C MET A 74 -9.01 -7.21 4.72
N LEU A 75 -8.49 -6.44 5.67
CA LEU A 75 -7.65 -6.96 6.75
C LEU A 75 -8.06 -6.37 8.08
N ARG A 76 -8.06 -7.24 9.09
CA ARG A 76 -8.06 -6.90 10.52
C ARG A 76 -6.97 -7.76 11.14
N LYS A 77 -5.83 -7.17 11.46
CA LYS A 77 -4.76 -7.90 12.16
C LYS A 77 -4.85 -7.51 13.63
N ALA A 78 -5.24 -8.46 14.46
CA ALA A 78 -5.23 -8.33 15.92
C ALA A 78 -3.79 -8.41 16.45
#